data_AF-A0A7C5NKB2-F1
#
_entry.id   AF-A0A7C5NKB2-F1
#
_cell.length_a   1.000
_cell.length_b   1.000
_cell.length_c   1.000
_cell.angle_alpha   90.00
_cell.angle_beta   90.00
_cell.angle_gamma   90.00
#
_symmetry.space_group_name_H-M   'P 1'
#
loop_
_entity.id
_entity.type
_entity.pdbx_description
1 polymer ?
#
loop_
_entity_poly.entity_id
_entity_poly.type
_entity_poly.pdbx_seq_one_letter_code
_entity_poly.pdbx_strand_id
1 'polypeptide(L)' 'SSLKQFPEDFMFQLTKEEADFLTCQTGTSKPGRGGRRYLPYAFTEHGAIMAANVLNS' A
#
# COMPACT_ATOMS: atom_id res chain seq x y z
N SER A 1 -14.78 -3.38 5.15
CA SER A 1 -15.32 -2.34 4.25
C SER A 1 -14.52 -1.03 4.33
N SER A 2 -13.20 -1.11 4.52
CA SER A 2 -12.38 0.01 5.02
C SER A 2 -11.92 1.00 3.93
N LEU A 3 -12.05 0.63 2.65
CA LEU A 3 -11.60 1.47 1.52
C LEU A 3 -12.53 2.64 1.19
N LYS A 4 -13.78 2.64 1.68
CA LYS A 4 -14.73 3.74 1.43
C LYS A 4 -14.53 4.97 2.34
N GLN A 5 -13.66 4.87 3.35
CA GLN A 5 -13.44 5.93 4.34
C GLN A 5 -12.22 6.81 4.03
N PHE A 6 -11.46 6.49 2.99
CA PHE A 6 -10.31 7.27 2.57
C PHE A 6 -10.63 7.91 1.22
N PRO A 7 -10.78 9.25 1.16
CA PRO A 7 -10.88 9.96 -0.12
C PRO A 7 -9.66 9.64 -0.99
N GLU A 8 -9.84 9.64 -2.32
CA GLU A 8 -8.77 9.26 -3.26
C GLU A 8 -7.51 10.12 -3.12
N ASP A 9 -7.63 11.35 -2.60
CA ASP A 9 -6.50 12.26 -2.36
C ASP A 9 -5.52 11.78 -1.26
N PHE A 10 -5.86 10.75 -0.49
CA PHE A 10 -5.06 10.29 0.66
C PHE A 10 -4.15 9.10 0.35
N MET A 11 -4.30 8.51 -0.83
CA MET A 11 -3.46 7.40 -1.26
C MET A 11 -3.18 7.47 -2.76
N PHE A 12 -2.01 7.02 -3.15
CA PHE A 12 -1.62 6.95 -4.56
C PHE A 12 -1.01 5.58 -4.85
N GLN A 13 -1.16 5.14 -6.10
CA GLN A 13 -0.54 3.91 -6.54
C GLN A 13 0.93 4.15 -6.85
N LEU A 14 1.81 3.30 -6.33
CA LEU A 14 3.24 3.38 -6.61
C LEU A 14 3.54 2.92 -8.03
N THR A 15 4.59 3.49 -8.61
CA THR A 15 5.18 2.97 -9.84
C THR A 15 5.79 1.60 -9.62
N LYS A 16 6.09 0.89 -10.71
CA LYS A 16 6.72 -0.43 -10.63
C LYS A 16 8.11 -0.30 -10.00
N GLU A 17 8.86 0.73 -10.38
CA GLU A 17 10.21 0.99 -9.90
C GLU A 17 10.23 1.26 -8.39
N GLU A 18 9.31 2.11 -7.89
CA GLU A 18 9.16 2.36 -6.46
C GLU A 18 8.72 1.11 -5.70
N ALA A 19 7.78 0.35 -6.27
CA ALA A 19 7.33 -0.91 -5.67
C ALA A 19 8.46 -1.94 -5.59
N ASP A 20 9.27 -2.07 -6.63
CA ASP A 20 10.43 -2.97 -6.68
C ASP A 20 11.50 -2.54 -5.66
N PHE A 21 11.71 -1.23 -5.47
CA PHE A 21 12.61 -0.71 -4.44
C PHE A 21 12.12 -0.98 -3.01
N LEU A 22 10.81 -0.89 -2.76
CA LEU A 22 10.20 -1.17 -1.46
C LEU A 22 10.02 -2.67 -1.18
N THR A 23 10.20 -3.51 -2.19
CA THR A 23 10.00 -4.95 -2.06
C THR A 23 11.19 -5.58 -1.32
N CYS A 24 10.98 -5.95 -0.05
CA CYS A 24 11.98 -6.67 0.73
C CYS A 24 12.41 -7.97 0.02
N GLN A 25 13.71 -8.11 -0.25
CA GLN A 25 14.29 -9.31 -0.89
C GLN A 25 14.00 -10.61 -0.12
N THR A 26 13.70 -10.51 1.17
CA THR A 26 13.48 -11.65 2.08
C THR A 26 12.00 -12.00 2.31
N GLY A 27 11.07 -11.15 1.89
CA GLY A 27 9.63 -11.29 2.18
C GLY A 27 8.73 -11.58 0.97
N THR A 28 9.32 -11.85 -0.19
CA THR A 28 8.55 -12.09 -1.42
C THR A 28 8.23 -13.56 -1.60
N SER A 29 6.97 -13.82 -1.95
CA SER A 29 6.55 -15.12 -2.45
C SER A 29 7.44 -15.54 -3.63
N LYS A 30 7.86 -16.81 -3.66
CA LYS A 30 8.69 -17.35 -4.74
C LYS A 30 8.09 -17.03 -6.13
N PRO A 31 8.92 -16.67 -7.13
CA PRO A 31 8.44 -16.43 -8.49
C PRO A 31 7.58 -17.61 -8.97
N GLY A 32 6.41 -17.32 -9.54
CA GLY A 32 5.49 -18.34 -10.07
C GLY A 32 4.41 -18.86 -9.10
N ARG A 33 4.39 -18.44 -7.83
CA ARG A 33 3.32 -18.81 -6.87
C ARG A 33 2.40 -17.64 -6.51
N GLY A 34 2.02 -16.85 -7.51
CA GLY A 34 1.10 -15.73 -7.33
C GLY A 34 1.79 -14.50 -6.73
N GLY A 35 2.65 -13.86 -7.53
CA GLY A 35 3.13 -12.51 -7.21
C GLY A 35 1.98 -11.50 -7.13
N ARG A 36 2.27 -10.32 -6.59
CA ARG A 36 1.31 -9.22 -6.47
C ARG A 36 0.74 -8.88 -7.86
N ARG A 37 -0.56 -9.13 -8.08
CA ARG A 37 -1.25 -8.87 -9.36
C ARG A 37 -1.50 -7.38 -9.64
N TYR A 38 -1.39 -6.54 -8.61
CA TYR A 38 -1.63 -5.11 -8.66
C TYR A 38 -0.53 -4.35 -7.93
N LEU A 39 -0.18 -3.16 -8.42
CA LEU A 39 0.80 -2.30 -7.77
C LEU A 39 0.31 -1.85 -6.39
N PRO A 40 1.20 -1.78 -5.39
CA PRO A 40 0.87 -1.27 -4.06
C PRO A 40 0.32 0.17 -4.12
N TYR A 41 -0.61 0.46 -3.22
CA TYR A 41 -0.98 1.82 -2.86
C TYR A 41 -0.19 2.25 -1.61
N ALA A 42 0.23 3.51 -1.58
CA ALA A 42 0.86 4.14 -0.45
C ALA A 42 -0.01 5.32 0.05
N PHE A 43 0.03 5.58 1.35
CA PHE A 43 -0.65 6.73 1.95
C PHE A 43 0.20 7.98 1.83
N THR A 44 -0.47 9.13 1.69
CA THR A 44 0.15 10.42 1.98
C THR A 44 0.38 10.58 3.49
N GLU A 45 1.16 11.57 3.91
CA GLU A 45 1.38 11.85 5.35
C GLU A 45 0.06 12.03 6.11
N HIS A 46 -0.85 12.84 5.57
CA HIS A 46 -2.18 13.04 6.13
C HIS A 46 -3.01 11.75 6.10
N GLY A 47 -2.88 10.95 5.04
CA GLY A 47 -3.54 9.64 4.92
C GLY A 47 -3.09 8.67 6.01
N ALA A 48 -1.79 8.63 6.32
CA ALA A 48 -1.23 7.79 7.37
C ALA A 48 -1.74 8.19 8.76
N ILE A 49 -1.84 9.50 9.03
CA ILE A 49 -2.39 10.03 10.29
C ILE A 49 -3.86 9.62 10.45
N MET A 50 -4.68 9.74 9.41
CA MET A 50 -6.09 9.32 9.48
C MET A 50 -6.24 7.81 9.69
N ALA A 51 -5.41 6.99 9.02
CA ALA A 51 -5.42 5.55 9.22
C ALA A 51 -5.09 5.17 10.68
N ALA A 52 -4.10 5.85 11.28
CA ALA A 52 -3.76 5.65 12.69
C ALA A 52 -4.92 6.00 13.64
N ASN A 53 -5.67 7.07 13.36
CA ASN A 53 -6.82 7.47 14.17
C ASN A 53 -7.95 6.43 14.12
N VAL A 54 -8.26 5.88 12.93
CA VAL A 54 -9.27 4.82 12.78
C VAL A 54 -8.90 3.55 13.53
N LEU A 55 -7.61 3.18 13.57
CA LEU A 55 -7.15 1.97 14.26
C LEU A 55 -7.11 2.10 15.79
N ASN A 56 -7.10 3.33 16.32
CA ASN A 56 -7.14 3.61 17.76
C ASN A 56 -8.57 3.79 18.30
N SER A 57 -9.58 3.40 17.53
CA SER A 57 -11.02 3.53 17.85
C SER A 57 -11.64 2.21 18.31
#